data_AF-A0A2W4IZN1-F1
#
_entry.id   AF-A0A2W4IZN1-F1
#
_cell.length_a   1.000
_cell.length_b   1.000
_cell.length_c   1.000
_cell.angle_alpha   90.00
_cell.angle_beta   90.00
_cell.angle_gamma   90.00
#
_symmetry.space_group_name_H-M   'P 1'
#
loop_
_entity.id
_entity.type
_entity.pdbx_description
1 polymer ?
#
loop_
_entity_poly.entity_id
_entity_poly.type
_entity_poly.pdbx_seq_one_letter_code
_entity_poly.pdbx_strand_id
1 'polypeptide(L)'
;MSRFWGNLYLAYRALAARPLKRLLRGEGGIERFYENYGPEGLIPTTAQDRAMLTAAGRCIACGLCDAFDGNLSRMDRSVYDGASLLPRQWARTSVDLPHARRALSRLRPAELEEAQYVCPTGVPLVELAHWLSQRARRVPAP
;
A
#
# COMPACT_ATOMS: atom_id res chain seq x y z
N MET A 1 40.67 -11.96 -15.77
CA MET A 1 40.24 -10.73 -16.49
C MET A 1 40.90 -9.52 -15.85
N SER A 2 41.73 -8.76 -16.57
CA SER A 2 42.41 -7.60 -15.99
C SER A 2 41.42 -6.46 -15.70
N ARG A 3 41.67 -5.69 -14.64
CA ARG A 3 40.82 -4.55 -14.21
C ARG A 3 40.61 -3.53 -15.34
N PHE A 4 41.57 -3.43 -16.26
CA PHE A 4 41.49 -2.60 -17.46
C PHE A 4 40.33 -2.99 -18.38
N TRP A 5 40.20 -4.27 -18.72
CA TRP A 5 39.09 -4.76 -19.56
C TRP A 5 37.73 -4.58 -18.89
N GLY A 6 37.66 -4.76 -17.57
CA GLY A 6 36.46 -4.48 -16.78
C GLY A 6 36.06 -3.00 -16.85
N ASN A 7 37.01 -2.09 -16.65
CA ASN A 7 36.77 -0.65 -16.72
C ASN A 7 36.38 -0.18 -18.12
N LEU A 8 37.05 -0.70 -19.16
CA LEU A 8 36.73 -0.38 -20.55
C LEU A 8 35.32 -0.85 -20.94
N TYR A 9 34.94 -2.05 -20.49
CA TYR A 9 33.59 -2.58 -20.70
C TYR A 9 32.52 -1.74 -19.99
N LEU A 10 32.77 -1.35 -18.73
CA LEU A 10 31.85 -0.48 -17.98
C LEU A 10 31.73 0.89 -18.64
N ALA A 11 32.84 1.49 -19.08
CA ALA A 11 32.85 2.77 -19.79
C ALA A 11 32.06 2.69 -21.11
N TYR A 12 32.27 1.65 -21.92
CA TYR A 12 31.48 1.41 -23.13
C TYR A 12 29.98 1.29 -22.83
N ARG A 13 29.59 0.53 -21.79
CA ARG A 13 28.17 0.38 -21.43
C ARG A 13 27.55 1.68 -20.95
N ALA A 14 28.30 2.50 -20.22
CA ALA A 14 27.83 3.78 -19.70
C ALA A 14 27.73 4.85 -20.78
N LEU A 15 28.75 4.98 -21.65
CA LEU A 15 28.88 6.07 -22.61
C LEU A 15 28.22 5.79 -23.97
N ALA A 16 28.15 4.53 -24.41
CA ALA A 16 27.59 4.19 -25.71
C ALA A 16 26.29 3.38 -25.57
N ALA A 17 26.36 2.21 -24.92
CA ALA A 17 25.26 1.26 -25.00
C ALA A 17 23.98 1.73 -24.27
N ARG A 18 24.09 2.32 -23.07
CA ARG A 18 22.94 2.85 -22.32
C ARG A 18 22.25 4.05 -23.00
N PRO A 19 22.96 5.12 -23.42
CA PRO A 19 22.32 6.25 -24.07
C PRO A 19 21.69 5.86 -25.41
N LEU A 20 22.36 5.03 -26.22
CA LEU A 20 21.77 4.52 -27.46
C LEU A 20 20.51 3.69 -27.20
N LYS A 21 20.52 2.81 -26.19
CA LYS A 21 19.31 2.08 -25.78
C LYS A 21 18.20 2.99 -25.26
N ARG A 22 18.53 4.11 -24.62
CA ARG A 22 17.56 5.09 -24.12
C ARG A 22 16.93 5.89 -25.27
N LEU A 23 17.69 6.22 -26.30
CA LEU A 23 17.17 6.82 -27.54
C LEU A 23 16.28 5.86 -28.33
N LEU A 24 16.61 4.57 -28.34
CA LEU A 24 15.84 3.54 -29.06
C LEU A 24 14.63 3.00 -28.27
N ARG A 25 14.64 3.06 -26.93
CA ARG A 25 13.49 2.68 -26.09
C ARG A 25 12.56 3.88 -25.92
N GLY A 26 11.37 3.80 -26.52
CA GLY A 26 10.30 4.77 -26.29
C GLY A 26 9.86 4.85 -24.82
N GLU A 27 9.22 5.97 -24.46
CA GLU A 27 8.92 6.44 -23.09
C GLU A 27 7.98 5.55 -22.26
N GLY A 28 7.49 4.43 -22.80
CA GLY A 28 6.46 3.58 -22.19
C GLY A 28 6.92 2.67 -21.03
N GLY A 29 7.81 3.12 -20.15
CA GLY A 29 8.31 2.29 -19.04
C GLY A 29 7.25 2.04 -17.97
N ILE A 30 6.50 3.09 -17.62
CA ILE A 30 5.44 3.04 -16.60
C ILE A 30 4.20 2.36 -17.18
N GLU A 31 3.87 2.64 -18.43
CA GLU A 31 2.77 2.05 -19.17
C GLU A 31 2.97 0.54 -19.29
N ARG A 32 4.15 0.10 -19.74
CA ARG A 32 4.48 -1.34 -19.78
C ARG A 32 4.50 -1.99 -18.40
N PHE A 33 4.92 -1.27 -17.36
CA PHE A 33 4.81 -1.79 -16.00
C PHE A 33 3.34 -2.03 -15.63
N TYR A 34 2.47 -1.06 -15.91
CA TYR A 34 1.05 -1.19 -15.62
C TYR A 34 0.34 -2.25 -16.47
N GLU A 35 0.72 -2.40 -17.75
CA GLU A 35 0.21 -3.48 -18.62
C GLU A 35 0.52 -4.87 -18.05
N ASN A 36 1.73 -5.07 -17.51
CA ASN A 36 2.15 -6.36 -16.97
C ASN A 36 1.57 -6.63 -15.57
N TYR A 37 1.56 -5.61 -14.70
CA TYR A 37 1.30 -5.80 -13.26
C TYR A 37 -0.05 -5.23 -12.77
N GLY A 38 -0.70 -4.37 -13.56
CA GLY A 38 -2.02 -3.84 -13.26
C GLY A 38 -3.07 -4.93 -13.02
N PRO A 39 -3.15 -5.98 -13.86
CA PRO A 39 -4.05 -7.12 -13.63
C PRO A 39 -3.79 -7.88 -12.33
N GLU A 40 -2.54 -7.86 -11.83
CA GLU A 40 -2.16 -8.47 -10.54
C GLU A 40 -2.52 -7.60 -9.33
N GLY A 41 -3.20 -6.47 -9.53
CA GLY A 41 -3.64 -5.58 -8.46
C GLY A 41 -2.60 -4.52 -8.06
N LEU A 42 -1.53 -4.35 -8.84
CA LEU A 42 -0.58 -3.24 -8.66
C LEU A 42 -1.12 -1.97 -9.32
N ILE A 43 -1.77 -1.13 -8.50
CA ILE A 43 -2.35 0.14 -8.94
C ILE A 43 -1.37 1.32 -8.75
N PRO A 44 -1.43 2.35 -9.61
CA PRO A 44 -0.64 3.57 -9.44
C PRO A 44 -0.89 4.23 -8.09
N THR A 45 0.18 4.73 -7.46
CA THR A 45 0.10 5.47 -6.19
C THR A 45 0.05 6.97 -6.48
N THR A 46 -1.11 7.57 -6.24
CA THR A 46 -1.36 9.01 -6.40
C THR A 46 -0.72 9.83 -5.28
N ALA A 47 -0.70 11.17 -5.42
CA ALA A 47 -0.23 12.06 -4.33
C ALA A 47 -1.07 11.90 -3.05
N GLN A 48 -2.39 11.76 -3.19
CA GLN A 48 -3.30 11.49 -2.06
C GLN A 48 -2.97 10.15 -1.39
N ASP A 49 -2.68 9.11 -2.18
CA ASP A 49 -2.29 7.82 -1.63
C ASP A 49 -0.99 7.93 -0.82
N ARG A 50 0.00 8.68 -1.30
CA ARG A 50 1.25 8.89 -0.54
C ARG A 50 0.98 9.54 0.81
N ALA A 51 0.13 10.57 0.86
CA ALA A 51 -0.23 11.22 2.12
C ALA A 51 -0.88 10.23 3.11
N MET A 52 -1.82 9.40 2.64
CA MET A 52 -2.44 8.38 3.49
C MET A 52 -1.52 7.25 3.90
N LEU A 53 -0.64 6.80 3.01
CA LEU A 53 0.39 5.81 3.35
C LEU A 53 1.35 6.34 4.41
N THR A 54 1.77 7.61 4.30
CA THR A 54 2.58 8.27 5.33
C THR A 54 1.83 8.37 6.66
N ALA A 55 0.53 8.69 6.63
CA ALA A 55 -0.28 8.77 7.83
C ALA A 55 -0.50 7.41 8.51
N ALA A 56 -0.82 6.38 7.72
CA ALA A 56 -0.91 4.99 8.19
C ALA A 56 0.42 4.47 8.74
N GLY A 57 1.54 4.91 8.16
CA GLY A 57 2.90 4.56 8.58
C GLY A 57 3.25 4.96 10.01
N ARG A 58 2.49 5.88 10.64
CA ARG A 58 2.64 6.23 12.06
C ARG A 58 2.20 5.12 13.02
N CYS A 59 1.50 4.10 12.54
CA CYS A 59 1.06 3.01 13.40
C CYS A 59 2.24 2.21 13.96
N ILE A 60 2.33 2.17 15.29
CA ILE A 60 3.32 1.38 16.05
C ILE A 60 2.79 0.00 16.49
N ALA A 61 1.66 -0.43 15.93
CA ALA A 61 1.01 -1.71 16.23
C ALA A 61 0.71 -1.97 17.72
N CYS A 62 0.41 -0.92 18.51
CA CYS A 62 0.09 -1.05 19.93
C CYS A 62 -1.24 -1.75 20.24
N GLY A 63 -2.20 -1.75 19.29
CA GLY A 63 -3.50 -2.41 19.45
C GLY A 63 -4.53 -1.68 20.30
N LEU A 64 -4.25 -0.47 20.81
CA LEU A 64 -5.18 0.29 21.67
C LEU A 64 -6.53 0.59 20.98
N CYS A 65 -6.49 0.86 19.68
CA CYS A 65 -7.70 1.10 18.87
C CYS A 65 -8.63 -0.11 18.78
N ASP A 66 -8.10 -1.33 18.93
CA ASP A 66 -8.91 -2.55 18.87
C ASP A 66 -9.84 -2.71 20.07
N ALA A 67 -9.55 -2.05 21.19
CA ALA A 67 -10.39 -2.11 22.40
C ALA A 67 -11.79 -1.49 22.19
N PHE A 68 -11.95 -0.66 21.15
CA PHE A 68 -13.18 0.05 20.82
C PHE A 68 -13.96 -0.61 19.68
N ASP A 69 -13.43 -1.70 19.11
CA ASP A 69 -14.13 -2.45 18.09
C ASP A 69 -15.00 -3.53 18.73
N GLY A 70 -16.30 -3.27 18.84
CA GLY A 70 -17.22 -4.20 19.49
C GLY A 70 -17.32 -5.57 18.80
N ASN A 71 -16.86 -5.74 17.55
CA ASN A 71 -16.80 -7.07 16.93
C ASN A 71 -15.75 -7.96 17.60
N LEU A 72 -14.64 -7.40 18.11
CA LEU A 72 -13.60 -8.16 18.80
C LEU A 72 -14.03 -8.69 20.17
N SER A 73 -15.14 -8.19 20.73
CA SER A 73 -15.77 -8.80 21.91
C SER A 73 -16.54 -10.09 21.58
N ARG A 74 -16.84 -10.34 20.30
CA ARG A 74 -17.72 -11.43 19.82
C ARG A 74 -17.03 -12.39 18.87
N MET A 75 -15.87 -12.03 18.35
CA MET A 75 -15.16 -12.77 17.32
C MET A 75 -13.68 -12.89 17.69
N ASP A 76 -13.09 -14.05 17.43
CA ASP A 76 -11.66 -14.24 17.59
C ASP A 76 -10.88 -13.42 16.55
N ARG A 77 -9.67 -12.96 16.93
CA ARG A 77 -8.77 -12.20 16.05
C ARG A 77 -8.32 -12.99 14.82
N SER A 78 -8.39 -14.31 14.83
CA SER A 78 -8.16 -15.17 13.66
C SER A 78 -9.27 -15.07 12.60
N VAL A 79 -10.44 -14.53 12.97
CA VAL A 79 -11.63 -14.42 12.10
C VAL A 79 -11.93 -12.97 11.74
N TYR A 80 -11.48 -12.02 12.57
CA TYR A 80 -11.76 -10.60 12.39
C TYR A 80 -10.58 -9.71 12.79
N ASP A 81 -10.33 -8.73 11.95
CA ASP A 81 -9.05 -8.05 11.85
C ASP A 81 -8.95 -6.73 12.67
N GLY A 82 -10.05 -6.27 13.26
CA GLY A 82 -10.06 -5.06 14.09
C GLY A 82 -9.65 -3.77 13.37
N ALA A 83 -9.64 -2.66 14.10
CA ALA A 83 -9.23 -1.36 13.57
C ALA A 83 -7.71 -1.26 13.31
N SER A 84 -6.88 -1.97 14.08
CA SER A 84 -5.43 -1.89 13.95
C SER A 84 -4.87 -2.50 12.67
N LEU A 85 -5.61 -3.39 11.99
CA LEU A 85 -5.17 -3.93 10.70
C LEU A 85 -5.31 -2.96 9.53
N LEU A 86 -6.11 -1.89 9.66
CA LEU A 86 -6.19 -0.84 8.65
C LEU A 86 -4.79 -0.28 8.30
N PRO A 87 -4.01 0.25 9.26
CA PRO A 87 -2.65 0.74 8.97
C PRO A 87 -1.57 -0.34 8.93
N ARG A 88 -1.76 -1.48 9.62
CA ARG A 88 -0.73 -2.54 9.73
C ARG A 88 -0.63 -3.39 8.47
N GLN A 89 -1.76 -3.71 7.85
CA GLN A 89 -1.83 -4.64 6.74
C GLN A 89 -2.45 -3.96 5.52
N TRP A 90 -3.70 -3.51 5.62
CA TRP A 90 -4.47 -3.08 4.45
C TRP A 90 -3.90 -1.85 3.75
N ALA A 91 -3.29 -0.91 4.49
CA ALA A 91 -2.59 0.21 3.89
C ALA A 91 -1.33 -0.19 3.12
N ARG A 92 -0.73 -1.35 3.41
CA ARG A 92 0.60 -1.74 2.90
C ARG A 92 0.57 -2.64 1.68
N THR A 93 -0.60 -3.04 1.23
CA THR A 93 -0.81 -3.95 0.10
C THR A 93 -1.93 -3.39 -0.77
N SER A 94 -1.75 -3.38 -2.09
CA SER A 94 -2.88 -3.15 -3.01
C SER A 94 -3.50 -4.47 -3.47
N VAL A 95 -2.68 -5.52 -3.59
CA VAL A 95 -3.08 -6.84 -4.08
C VAL A 95 -4.11 -7.48 -3.16
N ASP A 96 -3.99 -7.32 -1.84
CA ASP A 96 -4.91 -7.94 -0.89
C ASP A 96 -6.12 -7.05 -0.52
N LEU A 97 -6.22 -5.83 -1.07
CA LEU A 97 -7.35 -4.93 -0.80
C LEU A 97 -8.73 -5.50 -1.17
N PRO A 98 -8.89 -6.34 -2.21
CA PRO A 98 -10.16 -6.99 -2.47
C PRO A 98 -10.66 -7.81 -1.26
N HIS A 99 -9.76 -8.44 -0.51
CA HIS A 99 -10.08 -9.20 0.70
C HIS A 99 -10.45 -8.29 1.88
N ALA A 100 -9.87 -7.08 1.94
CA ALA A 100 -10.18 -6.09 2.97
C ALA A 100 -11.63 -5.58 2.92
N ARG A 101 -12.31 -5.64 1.76
CA ARG A 101 -13.66 -5.09 1.57
C ARG A 101 -14.67 -5.58 2.61
N ARG A 102 -14.64 -6.87 2.94
CA ARG A 102 -15.55 -7.50 3.93
C ARG A 102 -15.19 -7.12 5.37
N ALA A 103 -13.91 -6.86 5.65
CA ALA A 103 -13.48 -6.37 6.95
C ALA A 103 -13.90 -4.90 7.12
N LEU A 104 -13.67 -4.07 6.10
CA LEU A 104 -14.04 -2.65 6.08
C LEU A 104 -15.54 -2.44 6.28
N SER A 105 -16.40 -3.28 5.70
CA SER A 105 -17.84 -3.17 5.85
C SER A 105 -18.37 -3.50 7.25
N ARG A 106 -17.56 -4.11 8.11
CA ARG A 106 -17.92 -4.47 9.50
C ARG A 106 -17.54 -3.39 10.52
N LEU A 107 -16.70 -2.44 10.11
CA LEU A 107 -16.29 -1.33 10.96
C LEU A 107 -17.45 -0.34 11.10
N ARG A 108 -17.77 0.01 12.36
CA ARG A 108 -18.81 0.99 12.66
C ARG A 108 -18.16 2.38 12.79
N PRO A 109 -18.71 3.42 12.15
CA PRO A 109 -18.12 4.76 12.17
C PRO A 109 -17.87 5.30 13.58
N ALA A 110 -18.86 5.19 14.48
CA ALA A 110 -18.75 5.66 15.86
C ALA A 110 -17.60 4.98 16.63
N GLU A 111 -17.44 3.66 16.46
CA GLU A 111 -16.35 2.90 17.09
C GLU A 111 -14.98 3.30 16.53
N LEU A 112 -14.94 3.61 15.24
CA LEU A 112 -13.71 4.02 14.57
C LEU A 112 -13.26 5.43 14.98
N GLU A 113 -14.21 6.32 15.29
CA GLU A 113 -13.95 7.64 15.87
C GLU A 113 -13.33 7.53 17.27
N GLU A 114 -13.90 6.70 18.14
CA GLU A 114 -13.33 6.41 19.47
C GLU A 114 -11.95 5.76 19.37
N ALA A 115 -11.82 4.77 18.48
CA ALA A 115 -10.55 4.10 18.19
C ALA A 115 -9.46 5.07 17.68
N GLN A 116 -9.85 6.08 16.89
CA GLN A 116 -8.95 7.13 16.41
C GLN A 116 -8.50 8.04 17.56
N TYR A 117 -9.43 8.42 18.45
CA TYR A 117 -9.15 9.31 19.57
C TYR A 117 -8.09 8.76 20.52
N VAL A 118 -8.06 7.45 20.74
CA VAL A 118 -7.06 6.79 21.62
C VAL A 118 -5.72 6.51 20.95
N CYS A 119 -5.57 6.79 19.65
CA CYS A 119 -4.35 6.44 18.94
C CYS A 119 -3.17 7.33 19.38
N PRO A 120 -2.11 6.78 20.02
CA PRO A 120 -1.03 7.59 20.59
C PRO A 120 -0.16 8.27 19.51
N THR A 121 -0.20 7.79 18.27
CA THR A 121 0.54 8.34 17.13
C THR A 121 -0.35 9.06 16.13
N GLY A 122 -1.62 9.28 16.48
CA GLY A 122 -2.58 10.06 15.69
C GLY A 122 -2.83 9.48 14.29
N VAL A 123 -2.92 8.16 14.15
CA VAL A 123 -3.32 7.54 12.87
C VAL A 123 -4.78 7.91 12.57
N PRO A 124 -5.11 8.45 11.39
CA PRO A 124 -6.46 8.91 11.07
C PRO A 124 -7.32 7.73 10.62
N LEU A 125 -7.74 6.87 11.56
CA LEU A 125 -8.43 5.61 11.26
C LEU A 125 -9.73 5.82 10.45
N VAL A 126 -10.49 6.87 10.71
CA VAL A 126 -11.73 7.18 9.98
C VAL A 126 -11.44 7.48 8.51
N GLU A 127 -10.54 8.44 8.25
CA GLU A 127 -10.13 8.79 6.89
C GLU A 127 -9.47 7.60 6.19
N LEU A 128 -8.66 6.82 6.92
CA LEU A 128 -7.99 5.65 6.40
C LEU A 128 -8.98 4.57 5.95
N ALA A 129 -10.05 4.30 6.70
CA ALA A 129 -11.07 3.33 6.31
C ALA A 129 -11.83 3.77 5.03
N HIS A 130 -12.14 5.06 4.92
CA HIS A 130 -12.74 5.61 3.71
C HIS A 130 -11.78 5.51 2.51
N TRP A 131 -10.52 5.91 2.70
CA TRP A 131 -9.50 5.81 1.66
C TRP A 131 -9.26 4.37 1.22
N LEU A 132 -9.18 3.41 2.15
CA LEU A 132 -9.03 1.99 1.83
C LEU A 132 -10.22 1.47 1.02
N SER A 133 -11.44 1.87 1.38
CA SER A 133 -12.66 1.49 0.65
C SER A 133 -12.66 2.04 -0.77
N GLN A 134 -12.19 3.28 -0.98
CA GLN A 134 -12.04 3.87 -2.30
C GLN A 134 -10.91 3.22 -3.11
N ARG A 135 -9.76 2.98 -2.47
CA ARG A 135 -8.60 2.35 -3.09
C ARG A 135 -8.92 0.92 -3.52
N ALA A 136 -9.63 0.15 -2.69
CA ALA A 136 -10.06 -1.21 -3.02
C ALA A 136 -10.96 -1.26 -4.26
N ARG A 137 -11.71 -0.21 -4.60
CA ARG A 137 -12.52 -0.15 -5.83
C ARG A 137 -11.68 0.04 -7.09
N ARG A 138 -10.45 0.56 -6.97
CA ARG A 138 -9.51 0.74 -8.08
C ARG A 138 -8.75 -0.55 -8.42
N VAL A 139 -8.71 -1.48 -7.47
CA VAL A 139 -8.05 -2.79 -7.66
C VAL A 139 -9.02 -3.71 -8.42
N PRO A 140 -8.56 -4.39 -9.48
CA PRO A 140 -9.33 -5.42 -10.15
C PRO A 140 -9.88 -6.46 -9.16
N ALA A 141 -11.08 -6.96 -9.41
CA ALA A 141 -11.57 -8.11 -8.65
C ALA A 141 -10.73 -9.35 -9.00
N PRO A 142 -10.48 -10.25 -8.04
CA PRO A 142 -9.83 -11.54 -8.31
C PRO A 142 -10.69 -12.43 -9.23
#